data_AF-A0A2U1P0T8-F1
#
_entry.id   AF-A0A2U1P0T8-F1
#
_cell.length_a   1.000
_cell.length_b   1.000
_cell.length_c   1.000
_cell.angle_alpha   90.00
_cell.angle_beta   90.00
_cell.angle_gamma   90.00
#
_symmetry.space_group_name_H-M   'P 1'
#
loop_
_entity.id
_entity.type
_entity.pdbx_description
1 polymer ?
#
loop_
_entity_poly.entity_id
_entity_poly.type
_entity_poly.pdbx_seq_one_letter_code
_entity_poly.pdbx_strand_id
1 'polypeptide(L)'
;MVRFREDDILTDIVDRERDKRTMLTAFFETNKFNVSARQYLYKDFPKHFTWNKTTRRWNPRIKGSMRGRMVSANPAEGERFYLRLLLSHVCGPTDWKDLYKVNNVLYHTFRRAALERGLIENDDALSTCLGEGTLFQFPPALRRLFATILIFCEPGDVRKLWDDHYESFSEDYRRLYENVEVARNMVLKDIKVFLQSMGKDLDDFDLPKLNIDVALQQCRDLVDQNNHGVQSRVRYA
;
A
#
# COMPACT_ATOMS: atom_id res chain seq x y z
N MET A 1 1.64 -9.58 19.65
CA MET A 1 1.76 -8.45 18.71
C MET A 1 1.71 -9.06 17.34
N VAL A 2 0.74 -8.66 16.51
CA VAL A 2 0.62 -9.12 15.12
C VAL A 2 1.86 -8.63 14.37
N ARG A 3 2.56 -9.53 13.69
CA ARG A 3 3.75 -9.21 12.88
C ARG A 3 3.31 -9.11 11.42
N PHE A 4 3.52 -7.94 10.81
CA PHE A 4 3.20 -7.69 9.41
C PHE A 4 4.49 -7.57 8.61
N ARG A 5 4.44 -7.97 7.34
CA ARG A 5 5.43 -7.76 6.29
C ARG A 5 4.84 -6.79 5.26
N GLU A 6 5.70 -6.16 4.48
CA GLU A 6 5.31 -5.13 3.50
C GLU A 6 4.40 -5.65 2.38
N ASP A 7 4.51 -6.94 2.02
CA ASP A 7 3.71 -7.58 0.94
C ASP A 7 2.42 -8.28 1.43
N ASP A 8 1.95 -7.97 2.63
CA ASP A 8 0.88 -8.75 3.26
C ASP A 8 -0.51 -8.40 2.72
N ILE A 9 -1.06 -9.27 1.86
CA ILE A 9 -2.48 -9.24 1.48
C ILE A 9 -3.36 -9.77 2.61
N LEU A 10 -4.63 -9.32 2.64
CA LEU A 10 -5.62 -9.61 3.69
C LEU A 10 -5.68 -11.11 4.04
N THR A 11 -5.67 -11.98 3.03
CA THR A 11 -5.69 -13.44 3.21
C THR A 11 -4.51 -13.93 4.02
N ASP A 12 -3.31 -13.44 3.73
CA ASP A 12 -2.06 -13.91 4.33
C ASP A 12 -1.93 -13.42 5.78
N ILE A 13 -2.43 -12.22 6.08
CA ILE A 13 -2.54 -11.69 7.43
C ILE A 13 -3.51 -12.52 8.25
N VAL A 14 -4.71 -12.75 7.71
CA VAL A 14 -5.77 -13.50 8.38
C VAL A 14 -5.32 -14.92 8.66
N ASP A 15 -4.71 -15.59 7.69
CA ASP A 15 -4.30 -16.99 7.81
C ASP A 15 -3.13 -17.17 8.80
N ARG A 16 -2.10 -16.32 8.79
CA ARG A 16 -1.00 -16.42 9.77
C ARG A 16 -1.42 -16.14 11.21
N GLU A 17 -2.41 -15.28 11.38
CA GLU A 17 -2.91 -14.92 12.71
C GLU A 17 -4.03 -15.86 13.19
N ARG A 18 -4.64 -16.65 12.29
CA ARG A 18 -5.65 -17.66 12.61
C ARG A 18 -5.11 -18.74 13.55
N ASP A 19 -3.85 -19.14 13.36
CA ASP A 19 -3.24 -20.27 14.08
C ASP A 19 -2.65 -19.90 15.46
N LYS A 20 -2.60 -18.61 15.80
CA LYS A 20 -2.06 -18.14 17.09
C LYS A 20 -3.13 -17.36 17.83
N ARG A 21 -3.49 -17.80 19.04
CA ARG A 21 -4.43 -17.06 19.92
C ARG A 21 -3.81 -15.75 20.42
N THR A 22 -3.82 -14.70 19.62
CA THR A 22 -3.27 -13.38 19.93
C THR A 22 -4.27 -12.55 20.72
N MET A 23 -3.83 -11.39 21.23
CA MET A 23 -4.73 -10.44 21.91
C MET A 23 -5.89 -10.01 21.00
N LEU A 24 -5.65 -9.91 19.68
CA LEU A 24 -6.66 -9.49 18.72
C LEU A 24 -7.66 -10.62 18.42
N THR A 25 -7.18 -11.85 18.15
CA THR A 25 -8.10 -12.98 17.91
C THR A 25 -8.89 -13.36 19.16
N ALA A 26 -8.30 -13.20 20.36
CA ALA A 26 -9.03 -13.35 21.61
C ALA A 26 -10.03 -12.20 21.89
N PHE A 27 -9.80 -11.01 21.35
CA PHE A 27 -10.79 -9.92 21.41
C PHE A 27 -12.04 -10.29 20.60
N PHE A 28 -11.86 -10.79 19.38
CA PHE A 28 -12.97 -11.30 18.57
C PHE A 28 -13.72 -12.44 19.27
N GLU A 29 -12.98 -13.39 19.83
CA GLU A 29 -13.57 -14.49 20.60
C GLU A 29 -14.36 -13.98 21.82
N THR A 30 -13.86 -12.98 22.53
CA THR A 30 -14.59 -12.37 23.65
C THR A 30 -15.88 -11.72 23.17
N ASN A 31 -15.86 -11.03 22.03
CA ASN A 31 -17.06 -10.42 21.44
C ASN A 31 -18.08 -11.47 20.97
N LYS A 32 -17.65 -12.68 20.58
CA LYS A 32 -18.59 -13.77 20.26
C LYS A 32 -19.44 -14.15 21.46
N PHE A 33 -18.81 -14.38 22.62
CA PHE A 33 -19.46 -14.95 23.80
C PHE A 33 -19.96 -13.90 24.80
N ASN A 34 -19.44 -12.68 24.77
CA ASN A 34 -19.80 -11.63 25.69
C ASN A 34 -20.41 -10.43 24.94
N VAL A 35 -21.74 -10.31 25.00
CA VAL A 35 -22.48 -9.22 24.35
C VAL A 35 -22.08 -7.85 24.91
N SER A 36 -21.80 -7.74 26.21
CA SER A 36 -21.38 -6.46 26.81
C SER A 36 -19.99 -6.02 26.36
N ALA A 37 -19.15 -6.93 25.86
CA ALA A 37 -17.85 -6.59 25.30
C ALA A 37 -17.98 -5.89 23.93
N ARG A 38 -19.09 -6.09 23.21
CA ARG A 38 -19.29 -5.58 21.85
C ARG A 38 -19.41 -4.06 21.75
N GLN A 39 -19.63 -3.38 22.88
CA GLN A 39 -19.68 -1.91 22.92
C GLN A 39 -18.29 -1.25 22.81
N TYR A 40 -17.21 -2.03 22.95
CA TYR A 40 -15.86 -1.49 23.02
C TYR A 40 -15.09 -1.63 21.71
N LEU A 41 -14.32 -0.59 21.42
CA LEU A 41 -13.29 -0.58 20.37
C LEU A 41 -12.06 -1.36 20.85
N TYR A 42 -11.28 -1.92 19.93
CA TYR A 42 -10.07 -2.64 20.32
C TYR A 42 -9.05 -1.73 21.02
N LYS A 43 -8.96 -0.44 20.63
CA LYS A 43 -8.10 0.57 21.28
C LYS A 43 -8.47 0.83 22.74
N ASP A 44 -9.75 0.69 23.07
CA ASP A 44 -10.31 0.96 24.40
C ASP A 44 -10.50 -0.33 25.21
N PHE A 45 -10.42 -1.49 24.58
CA PHE A 45 -10.61 -2.79 25.22
C PHE A 45 -9.75 -3.01 26.47
N PRO A 46 -8.45 -2.62 26.50
CA PRO A 46 -7.62 -2.76 27.68
C PRO A 46 -8.06 -1.89 28.86
N LYS A 47 -8.94 -0.89 28.66
CA LYS A 47 -9.55 -0.12 29.75
C LYS A 47 -10.56 -0.95 30.54
N HIS A 48 -11.24 -1.88 29.88
CA HIS A 48 -12.32 -2.70 30.46
C HIS A 48 -11.93 -4.16 30.73
N PHE A 49 -10.93 -4.65 30.00
CA PHE A 49 -10.46 -6.04 30.11
C PHE A 49 -8.97 -6.11 30.38
N THR A 50 -8.54 -7.19 31.02
CA THR A 50 -7.13 -7.49 31.29
C THR A 50 -6.72 -8.78 30.58
N TRP A 51 -5.59 -8.73 29.87
CA TRP A 51 -5.02 -9.89 29.20
C TRP A 51 -4.39 -10.87 30.19
N ASN A 52 -4.88 -12.11 30.22
CA ASN A 52 -4.25 -13.20 30.94
C ASN A 52 -3.26 -13.93 30.01
N LYS A 53 -1.97 -13.79 30.29
CA LYS A 53 -0.90 -14.38 29.46
C LYS A 53 -0.90 -15.92 29.50
N THR A 54 -1.28 -16.52 30.62
CA THR A 54 -1.29 -17.97 30.83
C THR A 54 -2.43 -18.62 30.06
N THR A 55 -3.65 -18.10 30.19
CA THR A 55 -4.83 -18.65 29.52
C THR A 55 -5.04 -18.10 28.11
N ARG A 56 -4.32 -17.04 27.73
CA ARG A 56 -4.45 -16.29 26.47
C ARG A 56 -5.89 -15.81 26.23
N ARG A 57 -6.51 -15.26 27.28
CA ARG A 57 -7.89 -14.74 27.26
C ARG A 57 -7.97 -13.34 27.86
N TRP A 58 -9.01 -12.62 27.46
CA TRP A 58 -9.42 -11.38 28.10
C TRP A 58 -10.37 -11.66 29.25
N ASN A 59 -10.06 -11.13 30.42
CA ASN A 59 -10.93 -11.20 31.59
C ASN A 59 -11.46 -9.79 31.93
N PRO A 60 -12.71 -9.66 32.40
CA PRO A 60 -13.23 -8.38 32.90
C PRO A 60 -12.29 -7.79 33.95
N ARG A 61 -12.04 -6.49 33.85
CA ARG A 61 -11.14 -5.78 34.77
C ARG A 61 -11.86 -5.49 36.09
N ILE A 62 -11.19 -5.77 37.20
CA ILE A 62 -11.70 -5.51 38.56
C ILE A 62 -11.00 -4.29 39.20
N LYS A 63 -9.66 -4.19 39.13
CA LYS A 63 -8.85 -3.03 39.61
C LYS A 63 -7.51 -2.90 38.83
N GLY A 64 -6.92 -1.69 38.76
CA GLY A 64 -5.53 -1.46 38.32
C GLY A 64 -5.34 -0.40 37.23
N SER A 65 -4.09 0.11 37.12
CA SER A 65 -3.68 1.11 36.11
C SER A 65 -3.73 0.55 34.67
N MET A 66 -4.04 1.41 33.71
CA MET A 66 -4.22 1.07 32.30
C MET A 66 -2.93 0.51 31.69
N ARG A 67 -3.02 -0.67 31.06
CA ARG A 67 -1.92 -1.27 30.29
C ARG A 67 -2.43 -1.75 28.94
N GLY A 68 -1.83 -1.26 27.87
CA GLY A 68 -2.14 -1.65 26.50
C GLY A 68 -2.63 -0.46 25.68
N ARG A 69 -1.71 0.37 25.21
CA ARG A 69 -2.00 1.34 24.15
C ARG A 69 -1.84 0.64 22.81
N MET A 70 -2.76 0.90 21.88
CA MET A 70 -2.51 0.54 20.49
C MET A 70 -1.31 1.35 19.99
N VAL A 71 -0.36 0.69 19.33
CA VAL A 71 0.78 1.37 18.71
C VAL A 71 0.25 2.20 17.53
N SER A 72 0.64 3.47 17.42
CA SER A 72 0.33 4.28 16.25
C SER A 72 0.97 3.67 15.00
N ALA A 73 0.23 3.57 13.90
CA ALA A 73 0.82 3.28 12.58
C ALA A 73 0.95 4.58 11.80
N ASN A 74 2.02 4.69 11.03
CA ASN A 74 2.15 5.71 9.99
C ASN A 74 1.33 5.28 8.75
N PRO A 75 0.63 6.19 8.03
CA PRO A 75 0.01 5.91 6.73
C PRO A 75 0.90 5.13 5.75
N ALA A 76 2.22 5.39 5.75
CA ALA A 76 3.21 4.67 4.95
C ALA A 76 3.33 3.17 5.28
N GLU A 77 2.77 2.69 6.40
CA GLU A 77 2.72 1.25 6.75
C GLU A 77 1.58 0.48 6.01
N GLY A 78 0.88 1.12 5.06
CA GLY A 78 -0.08 0.49 4.16
C GLY A 78 -1.25 -0.21 4.87
N GLU A 79 -1.55 -1.47 4.52
CA GLU A 79 -2.66 -2.25 5.08
C GLU A 79 -2.63 -2.35 6.62
N ARG A 80 -1.44 -2.25 7.24
CA ARG A 80 -1.31 -2.22 8.69
C ARG A 80 -1.88 -0.96 9.31
N PHE A 81 -1.70 0.19 8.66
CA PHE A 81 -2.31 1.45 9.07
C PHE A 81 -3.82 1.34 9.02
N TYR A 82 -4.37 0.90 7.89
CA TYR A 82 -5.81 0.77 7.69
C TYR A 82 -6.46 -0.24 8.64
N LEU A 83 -5.80 -1.37 8.94
CA LEU A 83 -6.27 -2.30 9.97
C LEU A 83 -6.34 -1.63 11.36
N ARG A 84 -5.32 -0.88 11.76
CA ARG A 84 -5.35 -0.16 13.06
C ARG A 84 -6.39 0.94 13.09
N LEU A 85 -6.60 1.61 11.97
CA LEU A 85 -7.65 2.60 11.80
C LEU A 85 -9.02 1.95 11.99
N LEU A 86 -9.29 0.82 11.34
CA LEU A 86 -10.53 0.05 11.51
C LEU A 86 -10.71 -0.43 12.96
N LEU A 87 -9.68 -0.98 13.59
CA LEU A 87 -9.72 -1.41 15.00
C LEU A 87 -9.98 -0.27 16.00
N SER A 88 -9.79 0.97 15.56
CA SER A 88 -10.03 2.18 16.32
C SER A 88 -11.44 2.75 16.11
N HIS A 89 -12.23 2.19 15.19
CA HIS A 89 -13.56 2.69 14.81
C HIS A 89 -14.65 1.60 14.73
N VAL A 90 -14.29 0.32 14.65
CA VAL A 90 -15.25 -0.80 14.60
C VAL A 90 -15.44 -1.40 16.01
N CYS A 91 -16.65 -1.28 16.55
CA CYS A 91 -17.03 -1.85 17.85
C CYS A 91 -17.39 -3.32 17.74
N GLY A 92 -16.92 -4.13 18.70
CA GLY A 92 -17.38 -5.49 18.88
C GLY A 92 -17.25 -6.48 17.71
N PRO A 93 -16.26 -6.39 16.81
CA PRO A 93 -16.10 -7.36 15.73
C PRO A 93 -15.95 -8.77 16.31
N THR A 94 -16.68 -9.73 15.74
CA THR A 94 -16.68 -11.13 16.16
C THR A 94 -15.72 -11.98 15.34
N ASP A 95 -15.30 -11.50 14.17
CA ASP A 95 -14.25 -12.08 13.37
C ASP A 95 -13.52 -11.00 12.54
N TRP A 96 -12.62 -11.43 11.65
CA TRP A 96 -11.93 -10.53 10.74
C TRP A 96 -12.88 -9.90 9.72
N LYS A 97 -13.90 -10.63 9.25
CA LYS A 97 -14.85 -10.16 8.22
C LYS A 97 -15.59 -8.93 8.70
N ASP A 98 -15.95 -8.89 9.98
CA ASP A 98 -16.62 -7.73 10.57
C ASP A 98 -15.79 -6.44 10.45
N LEU A 99 -14.45 -6.52 10.43
CA LEU A 99 -13.60 -5.34 10.25
C LEU A 99 -13.71 -4.76 8.84
N TYR A 100 -13.76 -5.60 7.82
CA TYR A 100 -13.80 -5.20 6.41
C TYR A 100 -15.20 -5.32 5.76
N LYS A 101 -16.26 -5.41 6.58
CA LYS A 101 -17.66 -5.41 6.16
C LYS A 101 -18.30 -4.04 6.35
N VAL A 102 -18.66 -3.34 5.28
CA VAL A 102 -19.39 -2.05 5.34
C VAL A 102 -20.75 -2.21 4.68
N ASN A 103 -21.84 -1.82 5.36
CA ASN A 103 -23.20 -1.89 4.83
C ASN A 103 -23.56 -3.25 4.21
N ASN A 104 -23.19 -4.34 4.89
CA ASN A 104 -23.32 -5.73 4.42
C ASN A 104 -22.48 -6.16 3.21
N VAL A 105 -21.60 -5.30 2.69
CA VAL A 105 -20.65 -5.62 1.61
C VAL A 105 -19.28 -5.95 2.21
N LEU A 106 -18.64 -7.02 1.73
CA LEU A 106 -17.26 -7.38 2.10
C LEU A 106 -16.29 -6.76 1.11
N TYR A 107 -15.22 -6.16 1.63
CA TYR A 107 -14.16 -5.58 0.82
C TYR A 107 -12.88 -6.41 0.89
N HIS A 108 -12.10 -6.36 -0.20
CA HIS A 108 -10.90 -7.18 -0.37
C HIS A 108 -9.67 -6.64 0.39
N THR A 109 -9.68 -5.38 0.82
CA THR A 109 -8.60 -4.73 1.57
C THR A 109 -9.14 -3.91 2.74
N PHE A 110 -8.32 -3.75 3.79
CA PHE A 110 -8.65 -2.89 4.92
C PHE A 110 -8.76 -1.44 4.49
N ARG A 111 -7.94 -0.99 3.54
CA ARG A 111 -8.06 0.34 2.96
C ARG A 111 -9.46 0.59 2.37
N ARG A 112 -9.94 -0.30 1.49
CA ARG A 112 -11.26 -0.13 0.86
C ARG A 112 -12.37 -0.09 1.90
N ALA A 113 -12.30 -0.95 2.91
CA ALA A 113 -13.26 -0.90 4.01
C ALA A 113 -13.18 0.41 4.82
N ALA A 114 -11.99 0.98 5.00
CA ALA A 114 -11.82 2.27 5.67
C ALA A 114 -12.38 3.43 4.82
N LEU A 115 -12.15 3.40 3.50
CA LEU A 115 -12.68 4.38 2.54
C LEU A 115 -14.21 4.39 2.55
N GLU A 116 -14.83 3.21 2.44
CA GLU A 116 -16.29 3.04 2.40
C GLU A 116 -16.97 3.39 3.73
N ARG A 117 -16.20 3.41 4.83
CA ARG A 117 -16.64 3.92 6.14
C ARG A 117 -16.47 5.44 6.28
N GLY A 118 -15.86 6.12 5.30
CA GLY A 118 -15.53 7.54 5.37
C GLY A 118 -14.42 7.85 6.37
N LEU A 119 -13.53 6.89 6.67
CA LEU A 119 -12.41 7.08 7.60
C LEU A 119 -11.17 7.67 6.92
N ILE A 120 -11.11 7.60 5.60
CA ILE A 120 -10.05 8.17 4.76
C ILE A 120 -10.70 8.82 3.53
N GLU A 121 -10.02 9.80 2.96
CA GLU A 121 -10.44 10.45 1.71
C GLU A 121 -10.04 9.60 0.49
N ASN A 122 -10.73 9.82 -0.63
CA ASN A 122 -10.36 9.21 -1.89
C ASN A 122 -9.30 10.05 -2.61
N ASP A 123 -8.63 9.45 -3.59
CA ASP A 123 -7.60 10.12 -4.39
C ASP A 123 -8.17 10.88 -5.59
N ASP A 124 -9.47 11.23 -5.58
CA ASP A 124 -10.15 11.82 -6.74
C ASP A 124 -9.54 13.17 -7.14
N ALA A 125 -9.15 13.98 -6.16
CA ALA A 125 -8.48 15.26 -6.40
C ALA A 125 -7.09 15.05 -7.04
N LEU A 126 -6.36 14.01 -6.62
CA LEU A 126 -5.05 13.67 -7.18
C LEU A 126 -5.17 13.15 -8.60
N SER A 127 -6.17 12.30 -8.85
CA SER A 127 -6.49 11.79 -10.19
C SER A 127 -6.92 12.92 -11.12
N THR A 128 -7.76 13.85 -10.64
CA THR A 128 -8.18 15.03 -11.40
C THR A 128 -6.98 15.91 -11.73
N CYS A 129 -6.08 16.17 -10.78
CA CYS A 129 -4.86 16.95 -10.99
C CYS A 129 -3.95 16.35 -12.08
N LEU A 130 -3.73 15.03 -12.04
CA LEU A 130 -2.96 14.34 -13.09
C LEU A 130 -3.66 14.41 -14.44
N GLY A 131 -4.98 14.18 -14.46
CA GLY A 131 -5.81 14.25 -15.66
C GLY A 131 -5.78 15.62 -16.32
N GLU A 132 -5.92 16.69 -15.55
CA GLU A 132 -5.77 18.06 -16.03
C GLU A 132 -4.36 18.31 -16.58
N GLY A 133 -3.33 17.82 -15.89
CA GLY A 133 -1.94 17.90 -16.33
C GLY A 133 -1.72 17.37 -17.74
N THR A 134 -2.44 16.32 -18.15
CA THR A 134 -2.30 15.74 -19.50
C THR A 134 -2.68 16.71 -20.63
N LEU A 135 -3.49 17.73 -20.33
CA LEU A 135 -3.94 18.71 -21.33
C LEU A 135 -2.85 19.70 -21.72
N PHE A 136 -1.83 19.90 -20.88
CA PHE A 136 -0.84 20.97 -21.05
C PHE A 136 0.61 20.59 -20.73
N GLN A 137 0.87 19.37 -20.25
CA GLN A 137 2.22 18.89 -19.93
C GLN A 137 2.64 17.70 -20.80
N PHE A 138 3.94 17.61 -21.05
CA PHE A 138 4.55 16.44 -21.70
C PHE A 138 4.80 15.31 -20.70
N PRO A 139 4.91 14.04 -21.14
CA PRO A 139 5.09 12.88 -20.28
C PRO A 139 6.19 12.99 -19.21
N PRO A 140 7.40 13.54 -19.49
CA PRO A 140 8.43 13.71 -18.45
C PRO A 140 7.98 14.63 -17.28
N ALA A 141 7.20 15.67 -17.58
CA ALA A 141 6.67 16.57 -16.56
C ALA A 141 5.56 15.89 -15.74
N LEU A 142 4.71 15.08 -16.39
CA LEU A 142 3.72 14.25 -15.70
C LEU A 142 4.35 13.22 -14.75
N ARG A 143 5.42 12.54 -15.20
CA ARG A 143 6.20 11.61 -14.36
C ARG A 143 6.77 12.30 -13.12
N ARG A 144 7.25 13.55 -13.25
CA ARG A 144 7.72 14.37 -12.13
C ARG A 144 6.59 14.75 -11.18
N LEU A 145 5.45 15.21 -11.71
CA LEU A 145 4.27 15.54 -10.91
C LEU A 145 3.78 14.33 -10.12
N PHE A 146 3.74 13.15 -10.75
CA PHE A 146 3.38 11.91 -10.08
C PHE A 146 4.34 11.59 -8.92
N ALA A 147 5.65 11.69 -9.11
CA ALA A 147 6.61 11.50 -8.03
C ALA A 147 6.41 12.50 -6.87
N THR A 148 6.07 13.77 -7.17
CA THR A 148 5.71 14.76 -6.16
C THR A 148 4.46 14.38 -5.39
N ILE A 149 3.40 13.91 -6.08
CA ILE A 149 2.17 13.43 -5.44
C ILE A 149 2.47 12.26 -4.49
N LEU A 150 3.26 11.28 -4.93
CA LEU A 150 3.63 10.13 -4.09
C LEU A 150 4.29 10.56 -2.77
N ILE A 151 5.12 11.59 -2.81
CA ILE A 151 5.91 12.01 -1.64
C ILE A 151 5.13 12.92 -0.70
N PHE A 152 4.37 13.87 -1.25
CA PHE A 152 3.80 14.96 -0.45
C PHE A 152 2.30 14.85 -0.20
N CYS A 153 1.58 14.05 -1.00
CA CYS A 153 0.13 13.96 -0.91
C CYS A 153 -0.36 12.67 -0.25
N GLU A 154 0.53 11.73 0.07
CA GLU A 154 0.22 10.43 0.67
C GLU A 154 -1.00 9.74 0.01
N PRO A 155 -0.97 9.52 -1.31
CA PRO A 155 -2.08 8.92 -2.05
C PRO A 155 -2.45 7.58 -1.43
N GLY A 156 -3.75 7.36 -1.23
CA GLY A 156 -4.21 6.13 -0.62
C GLY A 156 -4.04 4.92 -1.55
N ASP A 157 -4.31 5.06 -2.85
CA ASP A 157 -4.24 4.00 -3.87
C ASP A 157 -3.19 4.30 -4.95
N VAL A 158 -1.92 4.12 -4.62
CA VAL A 158 -0.82 4.34 -5.57
C VAL A 158 -0.99 3.47 -6.82
N ARG A 159 -1.39 2.20 -6.66
CA ARG A 159 -1.57 1.25 -7.76
C ARG A 159 -2.62 1.73 -8.75
N LYS A 160 -3.82 2.06 -8.25
CA LYS A 160 -4.90 2.57 -9.09
C LYS A 160 -4.50 3.88 -9.78
N LEU A 161 -3.89 4.81 -9.05
CA LEU A 161 -3.48 6.09 -9.62
C LEU A 161 -2.43 5.92 -10.72
N TRP A 162 -1.52 4.95 -10.56
CA TRP A 162 -0.60 4.56 -11.62
C TRP A 162 -1.34 3.97 -12.82
N ASP A 163 -2.21 2.98 -12.62
CA ASP A 163 -2.90 2.27 -13.70
C ASP A 163 -3.80 3.21 -14.53
N ASP A 164 -4.51 4.12 -13.86
CA ASP A 164 -5.41 5.10 -14.48
C ASP A 164 -4.66 6.11 -15.37
N HIS A 165 -3.40 6.45 -15.04
CA HIS A 165 -2.62 7.52 -15.70
C HIS A 165 -1.40 7.03 -16.49
N TYR A 166 -1.10 5.72 -16.46
CA TYR A 166 0.08 5.13 -17.10
C TYR A 166 0.16 5.42 -18.60
N GLU A 167 -0.98 5.45 -19.28
CA GLU A 167 -1.09 5.78 -20.71
C GLU A 167 -0.41 7.12 -21.02
N SER A 168 -0.74 8.15 -20.25
CA SER A 168 -0.18 9.49 -20.37
C SER A 168 1.29 9.55 -19.97
N PHE A 169 1.70 8.76 -18.97
CA PHE A 169 3.10 8.70 -18.53
C PHE A 169 4.04 8.04 -19.54
N SER A 170 3.53 7.19 -20.42
CA SER A 170 4.34 6.36 -21.33
C SER A 170 4.25 6.77 -22.80
N GLU A 171 3.50 7.83 -23.12
CA GLU A 171 3.24 8.26 -24.49
C GLU A 171 4.51 8.48 -25.33
N ASP A 172 5.55 9.07 -24.74
CA ASP A 172 6.85 9.30 -25.38
C ASP A 172 7.61 7.99 -25.64
N TYR A 173 7.64 7.09 -24.66
CA TYR A 173 8.36 5.82 -24.78
C TYR A 173 7.68 4.80 -25.67
N ARG A 174 6.35 4.78 -25.74
CA ARG A 174 5.64 3.88 -26.68
C ARG A 174 5.88 4.21 -28.13
N ARG A 175 6.20 5.47 -28.45
CA ARG A 175 6.59 5.87 -29.80
C ARG A 175 7.99 5.38 -30.17
N LEU A 176 8.83 5.10 -29.17
CA LEU A 176 10.22 4.70 -29.35
C LEU A 176 10.42 3.18 -29.23
N TYR A 177 9.55 2.49 -28.48
CA TYR A 177 9.67 1.08 -28.18
C TYR A 177 8.37 0.34 -28.48
N GLU A 178 8.44 -0.69 -29.33
CA GLU A 178 7.31 -1.58 -29.62
C GLU A 178 6.93 -2.45 -28.40
N ASN A 179 7.92 -2.74 -27.54
CA ASN A 179 7.71 -3.55 -26.35
C ASN A 179 7.16 -2.70 -25.19
N VAL A 180 5.93 -2.98 -24.78
CA VAL A 180 5.23 -2.31 -23.68
C VAL A 180 6.00 -2.42 -22.35
N GLU A 181 6.65 -3.55 -22.11
CA GLU A 181 7.42 -3.80 -20.88
C GLU A 181 8.68 -2.93 -20.81
N VAL A 182 9.29 -2.69 -21.98
CA VAL A 182 10.41 -1.75 -22.10
C VAL A 182 9.95 -0.33 -21.78
N ALA A 183 8.86 0.12 -22.41
CA ALA A 183 8.31 1.45 -22.16
C ALA A 183 7.96 1.63 -20.67
N ARG A 184 7.35 0.61 -20.05
CA ARG A 184 7.04 0.59 -18.61
C ARG A 184 8.27 0.76 -17.75
N ASN A 185 9.32 -0.02 -18.01
CA ASN A 185 10.58 0.08 -17.28
C ASN A 185 11.23 1.47 -17.42
N MET A 186 11.13 2.11 -18.58
CA MET A 186 11.66 3.46 -18.79
C MET A 186 10.90 4.51 -17.97
N VAL A 187 9.56 4.47 -17.97
CA VAL A 187 8.74 5.33 -17.11
C VAL A 187 9.08 5.16 -15.64
N LEU A 188 9.19 3.91 -15.17
CA LEU A 188 9.52 3.61 -13.78
C LEU A 188 10.92 4.10 -13.41
N LYS A 189 11.91 3.98 -14.30
CA LYS A 189 13.26 4.52 -14.09
C LYS A 189 13.25 6.05 -13.93
N ASP A 190 12.51 6.76 -14.77
CA ASP A 190 12.37 8.22 -14.67
C ASP A 190 11.77 8.64 -13.32
N ILE A 191 10.69 7.96 -12.91
CA ILE A 191 10.05 8.21 -11.60
C ILE A 191 11.02 7.88 -10.47
N LYS A 192 11.75 6.76 -10.56
CA LYS A 192 12.76 6.35 -9.57
C LYS A 192 13.81 7.43 -9.34
N VAL A 193 14.33 8.04 -10.41
CA VAL A 193 15.32 9.13 -10.31
C VAL A 193 14.77 10.29 -9.48
N PHE A 194 13.52 10.69 -9.70
CA PHE A 194 12.89 11.76 -8.91
C PHE A 194 12.68 11.34 -7.46
N LEU A 195 12.16 10.13 -7.19
CA LEU A 195 11.97 9.63 -5.83
C LEU A 195 13.30 9.60 -5.05
N GLN A 196 14.36 9.10 -5.68
CA GLN A 196 15.68 9.00 -5.07
C GLN A 196 16.27 10.36 -4.73
N SER A 197 16.02 11.39 -5.56
CA SER A 197 16.42 12.76 -5.26
C SER A 197 15.78 13.33 -3.99
N MET A 198 14.67 12.73 -3.55
CA MET A 198 13.92 13.09 -2.35
C MET A 198 14.03 12.02 -1.24
N GLY A 199 14.97 11.07 -1.37
CA GLY A 199 15.26 10.08 -0.34
C GLY A 199 14.29 8.91 -0.27
N LYS A 200 13.55 8.62 -1.35
CA LYS A 200 12.63 7.49 -1.49
C LYS A 200 13.03 6.56 -2.64
N ASP A 201 12.58 5.32 -2.62
CA ASP A 201 12.72 4.37 -3.75
C ASP A 201 11.34 3.96 -4.30
N LEU A 202 11.31 3.27 -5.45
CA LEU A 202 10.08 2.70 -6.00
C LEU A 202 9.49 1.66 -5.05
N ASP A 203 10.34 0.91 -4.36
CA ASP A 203 9.93 -0.16 -3.43
C ASP A 203 9.19 0.39 -2.19
N ASP A 204 9.27 1.70 -1.92
CA ASP A 204 8.50 2.36 -0.85
C ASP A 204 7.01 2.50 -1.19
N PHE A 205 6.61 2.24 -2.45
CA PHE A 205 5.27 2.45 -2.95
C PHE A 205 4.74 1.20 -3.69
N ASP A 206 3.42 1.03 -3.74
CA ASP A 206 2.78 -0.06 -4.48
C ASP A 206 2.77 0.22 -6.00
N LEU A 207 3.95 0.20 -6.61
CA LEU A 207 4.19 0.40 -8.04
C LEU A 207 4.62 -0.92 -8.73
N PRO A 208 4.50 -1.05 -10.06
CA PRO A 208 5.00 -2.24 -10.75
C PRO A 208 6.51 -2.37 -10.56
N LYS A 209 6.99 -3.59 -10.34
CA LYS A 209 8.44 -3.85 -10.21
C LYS A 209 9.12 -3.76 -11.57
N LEU A 210 10.35 -3.25 -11.56
CA LEU A 210 11.20 -3.23 -12.75
C LEU A 210 11.53 -4.66 -13.19
N ASN A 211 11.29 -4.98 -14.46
CA ASN A 211 11.68 -6.26 -15.02
C ASN A 211 13.17 -6.23 -15.41
N ILE A 212 14.01 -6.92 -14.61
CA ILE A 212 15.47 -6.90 -14.75
C ILE A 212 15.93 -7.59 -16.03
N ASP A 213 15.27 -8.66 -16.47
CA ASP A 213 15.66 -9.39 -17.68
C ASP A 213 15.54 -8.51 -18.92
N VAL A 214 14.45 -7.75 -18.99
CA VAL A 214 14.22 -6.76 -20.05
C VAL A 214 15.23 -5.61 -19.95
N ALA A 215 15.54 -5.14 -18.73
CA ALA A 215 16.53 -4.09 -18.53
C ALA A 215 17.95 -4.51 -18.96
N LEU A 216 18.34 -5.77 -18.69
CA LEU A 216 19.62 -6.33 -19.07
C LEU A 216 19.73 -6.54 -20.58
N GLN A 217 18.65 -7.00 -21.24
CA GLN A 217 18.62 -7.14 -22.68
C GLN A 217 18.81 -5.79 -23.37
N GLN A 218 18.16 -4.72 -22.89
CA GLN A 218 18.39 -3.38 -23.42
C GLN A 218 19.82 -2.87 -23.21
N CYS A 219 20.42 -3.10 -22.04
CA CYS A 219 21.82 -2.74 -21.80
C CYS A 219 22.75 -3.45 -22.79
N ARG A 220 22.47 -4.70 -23.15
CA ARG A 220 23.22 -5.43 -24.19
C ARG A 220 22.99 -4.82 -25.57
N ASP A 221 21.74 -4.56 -25.95
CA ASP A 221 21.41 -4.01 -27.27
C ASP A 221 22.03 -2.61 -27.49
N LEU A 222 22.08 -1.76 -26.46
CA LEU A 222 22.74 -0.44 -26.51
C LEU A 222 24.27 -0.55 -26.62
N VAL A 223 24.88 -1.53 -25.93
CA VAL A 223 26.31 -1.81 -26.02
C VAL A 223 26.66 -2.34 -27.41
N ASP A 224 25.83 -3.22 -27.96
CA ASP A 224 26.02 -3.79 -29.29
C ASP A 224 25.88 -2.71 -30.39
N GLN A 225 24.88 -1.83 -30.30
CA GLN A 225 24.72 -0.69 -31.22
C GLN A 225 25.91 0.28 -31.16
N ASN A 226 26.42 0.58 -29.96
CA ASN A 226 27.62 1.40 -29.82
C ASN A 226 28.88 0.72 -30.40
N ASN A 227 29.01 -0.60 -30.26
CA ASN A 227 30.14 -1.35 -30.82
C ASN A 227 30.12 -1.38 -32.36
N HIS A 228 28.93 -1.45 -32.96
CA HIS A 228 28.76 -1.42 -34.41
C HIS A 228 28.99 0.00 -34.98
N GLY A 229 28.59 1.04 -34.25
CA GLY A 229 28.87 2.44 -34.61
C GLY A 229 30.37 2.82 -34.57
N VAL A 230 31.14 2.22 -33.65
CA VAL A 230 32.60 2.42 -33.56
C VAL A 230 33.31 1.72 -34.73
N GLN A 231 32.89 0.52 -35.14
CA GLN A 231 33.49 -0.17 -36.30
C GLN A 231 33.25 0.54 -37.64
N SER A 232 32.12 1.24 -37.81
CA SER A 232 31.85 2.06 -39.00
C SER A 232 32.70 3.33 -39.11
N ARG A 233 33.21 3.87 -37.99
CA ARG A 233 34.09 5.05 -37.98
C ARG A 233 35.56 4.74 -38.30
N VAL A 234 35.99 3.50 -38.13
CA VAL A 234 37.37 3.07 -38.43
C VAL A 234 37.56 2.70 -39.91
N ARG A 235 36.47 2.50 -40.68
CA ARG A 235 36.54 2.14 -42.10
C ARG A 235 36.61 3.32 -43.08
N TYR A 236 36.59 4.56 -42.59
CA TYR A 236 36.64 5.79 -43.40
C TYR A 236 37.71 6.80 -42.92
N ALA A 237 38.73 6.34 -42.21
CA ALA A 237 39.90 7.13 -41.84
C ALA A 237 41.16 6.58 -42.52
#